data_AF-A0A059LMI4-F1
#
_entry.id   AF-A0A059LMI4-F1
#
_cell.length_a   1.000
_cell.length_b   1.000
_cell.length_c   1.000
_cell.angle_alpha   90.00
_cell.angle_beta   90.00
_cell.angle_gamma   90.00
#
_symmetry.space_group_name_H-M   'P 1'
#
loop_
_entity.id
_entity.type
_entity.pdbx_description
1 polymer ?
#
loop_
_entity_poly.entity_id
_entity_poly.type
_entity_poly.pdbx_seq_one_letter_code
_entity_poly.pdbx_strand_id
1 'polypeptide(L)'
;MYAYKTQAKSLFKQFSSPNARPPPRMTIASGEHSFHCLIESGVAYLTLTESSYPKKLAFQYLEELSSEFSRLYGPQIDTTNRPYAFIKFDTFIQKTRKLYLDTRTQRNLSKLSAEIAEVHSIMTRNIADVLAQGERLDKMQEMSNTLSTDARQFGVKARDLYRQALIRKYAPWAVVAAIILIFLVLRRYL
;
A
#
# COMPACT_ATOMS: atom_id res chain seq x y z
N MET A 1 -18.71 -7.25 2.32
CA MET A 1 -17.53 -7.39 1.43
C MET A 1 -16.64 -6.14 1.40
N TYR A 2 -17.18 -4.93 1.22
CA TYR A 2 -16.40 -3.69 1.23
C TYR A 2 -15.62 -3.48 2.56
N ALA A 3 -16.27 -3.74 3.70
CA ALA A 3 -15.66 -3.63 5.03
C ALA A 3 -14.36 -4.46 5.19
N TYR A 4 -14.39 -5.74 4.80
CA TYR A 4 -13.20 -6.61 4.90
C TYR A 4 -12.04 -6.17 4.01
N LYS A 5 -12.32 -5.59 2.84
CA LYS A 5 -11.28 -5.03 1.96
C LYS A 5 -10.60 -3.82 2.61
N THR A 6 -11.37 -2.95 3.26
CA THR A 6 -10.82 -1.81 4.00
C THR A 6 -10.01 -2.29 5.19
N GLN A 7 -10.52 -3.25 5.96
CA GLN A 7 -9.78 -3.87 7.06
C GLN A 7 -8.45 -4.46 6.59
N ALA A 8 -8.43 -5.23 5.51
CA ALA A 8 -7.20 -5.79 4.94
C ALA A 8 -6.17 -4.71 4.59
N LYS A 9 -6.60 -3.59 4.01
CA LYS A 9 -5.70 -2.44 3.74
C LYS A 9 -5.13 -1.84 5.03
N SER A 10 -5.97 -1.69 6.06
CA SER A 10 -5.53 -1.19 7.37
C SER A 10 -4.53 -2.14 8.03
N LEU A 11 -4.71 -3.46 7.89
CA LEU A 11 -3.74 -4.46 8.35
C LEU A 11 -2.38 -4.27 7.68
N PHE A 12 -2.33 -4.19 6.35
CA PHE A 12 -1.08 -3.96 5.63
C PHE A 12 -0.41 -2.64 6.01
N LYS A 13 -1.18 -1.57 6.22
CA LYS A 13 -0.66 -0.28 6.68
C LYS A 13 -0.02 -0.36 8.07
N GLN A 14 -0.63 -1.13 8.96
CA GLN A 14 -0.08 -1.33 10.29
C GLN A 14 1.19 -2.18 10.24
N PHE A 15 1.21 -3.24 9.42
CA PHE A 15 2.38 -4.12 9.27
C PHE A 15 3.59 -3.40 8.67
N SER A 16 3.36 -2.40 7.80
CA SER A 16 4.42 -1.59 7.21
C SER A 16 4.87 -0.42 8.08
N SER A 17 4.27 -0.20 9.25
CA SER A 17 4.70 0.86 10.17
C SER A 17 6.12 0.60 10.68
N PRO A 18 7.01 1.61 10.74
CA PRO A 18 8.42 1.42 11.15
C PRO A 18 8.62 0.76 12.52
N ASN A 19 7.65 0.93 13.42
CA ASN A 19 7.70 0.38 14.78
C ASN A 19 6.91 -0.93 14.93
N ALA A 20 6.23 -1.39 13.87
CA ALA A 20 5.48 -2.62 13.92
C ALA A 20 6.43 -3.82 13.87
N ARG A 21 6.25 -4.74 14.81
CA ARG A 21 6.88 -6.07 14.80
C ARG A 21 5.78 -7.13 14.77
N PRO A 22 5.08 -7.27 13.63
CA PRO A 22 4.02 -8.24 13.52
C PRO A 22 4.59 -9.66 13.68
N PRO A 23 3.91 -10.57 14.42
CA PRO A 23 4.29 -11.97 14.46
C PRO A 23 4.36 -12.58 13.05
N PRO A 24 5.28 -13.54 12.79
CA PRO A 24 5.40 -14.19 11.49
C PRO A 24 4.11 -14.90 11.05
N ARG A 25 3.35 -15.45 11.99
CA ARG A 25 2.04 -16.07 11.76
C ARG A 25 1.02 -15.47 12.72
N MET A 26 -0.10 -14.97 12.19
CA MET A 26 -1.19 -14.46 13.02
C MET A 26 -2.57 -14.69 12.42
N THR A 27 -3.55 -14.83 13.30
CA THR A 27 -4.97 -14.85 12.98
C THR A 27 -5.65 -13.62 13.59
N ILE A 28 -6.50 -12.95 12.83
CA ILE A 28 -7.24 -11.77 13.29
C ILE A 28 -8.72 -12.05 13.12
N ALA A 29 -9.42 -12.22 14.23
CA ALA A 29 -10.85 -12.48 14.25
C ALA A 29 -11.64 -11.20 13.91
N SER A 30 -12.58 -11.29 12.98
CA SER A 30 -13.43 -10.20 12.53
C SER A 30 -14.89 -10.69 12.38
N GLY A 31 -15.54 -10.92 13.52
CA GLY A 31 -16.90 -11.48 13.56
C GLY A 31 -16.93 -12.92 13.05
N GLU A 32 -17.80 -13.19 12.07
CA GLU A 32 -17.96 -14.52 11.46
C GLU A 32 -16.78 -14.94 10.56
N HIS A 33 -15.81 -14.05 10.36
CA HIS A 33 -14.65 -14.30 9.51
C HIS A 33 -13.34 -14.12 10.28
N SER A 34 -12.30 -14.76 9.77
CA SER A 34 -10.94 -14.66 10.30
C SER A 34 -9.96 -14.34 9.19
N PHE A 35 -9.12 -13.33 9.40
CA PHE A 35 -7.95 -13.09 8.57
C PHE A 35 -6.81 -13.97 9.06
N HIS A 36 -6.13 -14.64 8.14
CA HIS A 36 -4.89 -15.35 8.42
C HIS A 36 -3.76 -14.68 7.67
N CYS A 37 -2.68 -14.35 8.38
CA CYS A 37 -1.53 -13.65 7.83
C CYS A 37 -0.24 -14.42 8.12
N LEU A 38 0.57 -14.55 7.07
CA LEU A 38 1.94 -15.06 7.10
C LEU A 38 2.86 -13.93 6.61
N ILE A 39 3.90 -13.63 7.35
CA ILE A 39 4.92 -12.63 6.97
C ILE A 39 6.24 -13.35 6.83
N GLU A 40 6.81 -13.28 5.63
CA GLU A 40 8.04 -13.97 5.28
C GLU A 40 8.84 -13.14 4.28
N SER A 41 10.14 -12.98 4.54
CA SER A 41 11.07 -12.27 3.66
C SER A 41 10.57 -10.89 3.20
N GLY A 42 9.95 -10.12 4.10
CA GLY A 42 9.41 -8.79 3.80
C GLY A 42 8.08 -8.77 3.05
N VAL A 43 7.49 -9.92 2.75
CA VAL A 43 6.18 -10.05 2.09
C VAL A 43 5.13 -10.53 3.07
N ALA A 44 3.99 -9.85 3.11
CA ALA A 44 2.83 -10.24 3.90
C ALA A 44 1.79 -10.94 3.00
N TYR A 45 1.54 -12.21 3.28
CA TYR A 45 0.51 -13.03 2.65
C TYR A 45 -0.73 -13.03 3.55
N LEU A 46 -1.91 -12.76 2.98
CA LEU A 46 -3.15 -12.59 3.71
C LEU A 46 -4.28 -13.36 3.03
N THR A 47 -5.07 -14.10 3.81
CA THR A 47 -6.33 -14.69 3.34
C THR A 47 -7.45 -14.42 4.35
N LEU A 48 -8.69 -14.43 3.87
CA LEU A 48 -9.89 -14.30 4.68
C LEU A 48 -10.72 -15.57 4.52
N THR A 49 -11.12 -16.17 5.63
CA THR A 49 -11.99 -17.35 5.64
C THR A 49 -13.13 -17.14 6.63
N GLU A 50 -14.16 -17.99 6.55
CA GLU A 50 -15.09 -18.14 7.66
C GLU A 50 -14.34 -18.60 8.91
N SER A 51 -14.81 -18.20 10.09
CA SER A 51 -14.20 -18.61 11.37
C SER A 51 -14.28 -20.12 11.63
N SER A 52 -15.18 -20.83 10.93
CA SER A 52 -15.31 -22.28 10.93
C SER A 52 -14.20 -22.99 10.13
N TYR A 53 -13.54 -22.28 9.22
CA TYR A 53 -12.52 -22.88 8.35
C TYR A 53 -11.26 -23.26 9.14
N PRO A 54 -10.69 -24.46 8.95
CA PRO A 54 -9.54 -24.90 9.74
C PRO A 54 -8.31 -24.00 9.54
N LYS A 55 -7.85 -23.37 10.64
CA LYS A 55 -6.66 -22.50 10.63
C LYS A 55 -5.45 -23.17 9.97
N LYS A 56 -5.22 -24.46 10.25
CA LYS A 56 -4.12 -25.24 9.66
C LYS A 56 -4.14 -25.19 8.13
N LEU A 57 -5.30 -25.41 7.52
CA LEU A 57 -5.44 -25.37 6.06
C LEU A 57 -5.23 -23.95 5.51
N ALA A 58 -5.68 -22.92 6.23
CA ALA A 58 -5.49 -21.54 5.81
C ALA A 58 -4.00 -21.16 5.78
N PHE A 59 -3.22 -21.57 6.79
CA PHE A 59 -1.78 -21.31 6.81
C PHE A 59 -1.01 -22.12 5.78
N GLN A 60 -1.40 -23.37 5.53
CA GLN A 60 -0.80 -24.18 4.45
C GLN A 60 -1.00 -23.56 3.09
N TYR A 61 -2.22 -23.07 2.82
CA TYR A 61 -2.49 -22.30 1.62
C TYR A 61 -1.54 -21.10 1.51
N LEU A 62 -1.34 -20.33 2.58
CA LEU A 62 -0.42 -19.18 2.58
C LEU A 62 1.05 -19.58 2.41
N GLU A 63 1.49 -20.69 3.00
CA GLU A 63 2.85 -21.22 2.87
C GLU A 63 3.14 -21.67 1.44
N GLU A 64 2.19 -22.34 0.79
CA GLU A 64 2.31 -22.75 -0.61
C GLU A 64 2.37 -21.52 -1.54
N LEU A 65 1.57 -20.49 -1.26
CA LEU A 65 1.69 -19.20 -1.96
C LEU A 65 3.05 -18.52 -1.70
N SER A 66 3.54 -18.53 -0.46
CA SER A 66 4.79 -17.88 -0.08
C SER A 66 6.00 -18.52 -0.74
N SER A 67 6.06 -19.86 -0.73
CA SER A 67 7.11 -20.65 -1.37
C SER A 67 7.15 -20.37 -2.88
N GLU A 68 6.00 -20.47 -3.55
CA GLU A 68 5.94 -20.27 -5.00
C GLU A 68 6.23 -18.80 -5.39
N PHE A 69 5.67 -17.84 -4.66
CA PHE A 69 5.91 -16.43 -4.92
C PHE A 69 7.38 -16.07 -4.74
N SER A 70 8.01 -16.53 -3.66
CA SER A 70 9.43 -16.29 -3.39
C SER A 70 10.31 -16.93 -4.45
N ARG A 71 9.97 -18.14 -4.91
CA ARG A 71 10.67 -18.84 -5.99
C ARG A 71 10.62 -18.09 -7.32
N LEU A 72 9.47 -17.52 -7.67
CA LEU A 72 9.28 -16.84 -8.96
C LEU A 72 9.75 -15.38 -8.95
N TYR A 73 9.55 -14.68 -7.83
CA TYR A 73 9.66 -13.22 -7.78
C TYR A 73 10.58 -12.69 -6.68
N GLY A 74 11.13 -13.55 -5.81
CA GLY A 74 11.99 -13.17 -4.67
C GLY A 74 12.97 -12.02 -4.96
N PRO A 75 13.85 -12.16 -5.98
CA PRO A 75 14.85 -11.12 -6.30
C PRO A 75 14.28 -9.79 -6.80
N GLN A 76 13.03 -9.75 -7.26
CA GLN A 76 12.41 -8.58 -7.89
C GLN A 76 11.58 -7.74 -6.91
N ILE A 77 11.29 -8.28 -5.72
CA ILE A 77 10.39 -7.65 -4.72
C ILE A 77 10.90 -6.25 -4.35
N ASP A 78 12.16 -6.13 -3.96
CA ASP A 78 12.75 -4.87 -3.48
C ASP A 78 12.95 -3.82 -4.60
N THR A 79 12.89 -4.24 -5.85
CA THR A 79 13.11 -3.35 -7.01
C THR A 79 11.81 -2.74 -7.54
N THR A 80 10.66 -3.22 -7.07
CA THR A 80 9.34 -2.85 -7.60
C THR A 80 8.59 -1.95 -6.63
N ASN A 81 8.24 -0.75 -7.08
CA ASN A 81 7.40 0.20 -6.33
C ASN A 81 5.99 0.35 -6.94
N ARG A 82 5.68 -0.41 -7.99
CA ARG A 82 4.40 -0.31 -8.71
C ARG A 82 3.35 -1.20 -8.03
N PRO A 83 2.16 -0.66 -7.71
CA PRO A 83 1.04 -1.48 -7.26
C PRO A 83 0.72 -2.59 -8.27
N TYR A 84 0.49 -3.80 -7.78
CA TYR A 84 0.11 -4.96 -8.60
C TYR A 84 1.12 -5.38 -9.69
N ALA A 85 2.41 -5.10 -9.50
CA ALA A 85 3.46 -5.52 -10.45
C ALA A 85 3.47 -7.03 -10.74
N PHE A 86 3.04 -7.85 -9.77
CA PHE A 86 3.03 -9.31 -9.85
C PHE A 86 1.65 -9.91 -10.19
N ILE A 87 0.77 -9.16 -10.86
CA ILE A 87 -0.62 -9.58 -11.14
C ILE A 87 -0.74 -10.94 -11.85
N LYS A 88 0.29 -11.37 -12.60
CA LYS A 88 0.33 -12.69 -13.25
C LYS A 88 0.25 -13.86 -12.25
N PHE A 89 0.68 -13.64 -11.01
CA PHE A 89 0.61 -14.64 -9.95
C PHE A 89 -0.83 -14.99 -9.54
N ASP A 90 -1.83 -14.16 -9.90
CA ASP A 90 -3.24 -14.41 -9.60
C ASP A 90 -3.73 -15.76 -10.14
N THR A 91 -3.19 -16.23 -11.27
CA THR A 91 -3.52 -17.56 -11.81
C THR A 91 -3.14 -18.68 -10.85
N PHE A 92 -1.99 -18.57 -10.19
CA PHE A 92 -1.55 -19.54 -9.19
C PHE A 92 -2.45 -19.44 -7.95
N ILE A 93 -2.68 -18.23 -7.43
CA ILE A 93 -3.58 -17.96 -6.30
C ILE A 93 -4.95 -18.63 -6.51
N GLN A 94 -5.57 -18.44 -7.68
CA GLN A 94 -6.89 -19.01 -7.97
C GLN A 94 -6.88 -20.54 -8.05
N LYS A 95 -5.85 -21.13 -8.67
CA LYS A 95 -5.71 -22.59 -8.76
C LYS A 95 -5.53 -23.22 -7.39
N THR A 96 -4.60 -22.71 -6.60
CA THR A 96 -4.33 -23.17 -5.24
C THR A 96 -5.56 -22.99 -4.37
N ARG A 97 -6.25 -21.84 -4.44
CA ARG A 97 -7.50 -21.62 -3.70
C ARG A 97 -8.53 -22.72 -3.94
N LYS A 98 -8.73 -23.14 -5.20
CA LYS A 98 -9.70 -24.20 -5.53
C LYS A 98 -9.35 -25.53 -4.85
N LEU A 99 -8.06 -25.88 -4.76
CA LEU A 99 -7.60 -27.09 -4.09
C LEU A 99 -7.92 -27.07 -2.58
N TYR A 100 -7.76 -25.91 -1.93
CA TYR A 100 -8.02 -25.74 -0.49
C TYR A 100 -9.50 -25.54 -0.15
N LEU A 101 -10.38 -25.34 -1.14
CA LEU A 101 -11.83 -25.34 -0.97
C LEU A 101 -12.46 -26.72 -1.21
N ASP A 102 -11.81 -27.59 -1.99
CA ASP A 102 -12.30 -28.96 -2.26
C ASP A 102 -12.17 -29.85 -1.02
N THR A 103 -13.32 -30.24 -0.46
CA THR A 103 -13.41 -31.06 0.77
C THR A 103 -12.74 -32.43 0.66
N ARG A 104 -12.65 -33.02 -0.53
CA ARG A 104 -11.95 -34.30 -0.74
C ARG A 104 -10.44 -34.10 -0.66
N THR A 105 -9.96 -33.02 -1.28
CA THR A 105 -8.53 -32.65 -1.27
C THR A 105 -8.08 -32.25 0.12
N GLN A 106 -8.91 -31.52 0.87
CA GLN A 106 -8.64 -31.16 2.27
C GLN A 106 -8.34 -32.37 3.17
N ARG A 107 -9.07 -33.49 3.01
CA ARG A 107 -8.84 -34.72 3.78
C ARG A 107 -7.51 -35.39 3.47
N ASN A 108 -7.01 -35.22 2.24
CA ASN A 108 -5.73 -35.78 1.82
C ASN A 108 -4.58 -34.87 2.27
N LEU A 109 -4.74 -33.54 2.10
CA LEU A 109 -3.78 -32.54 2.57
C LEU A 109 -3.60 -32.64 4.09
N SER A 110 -4.68 -32.78 4.86
CA SER A 110 -4.62 -32.88 6.32
C SER A 110 -3.89 -34.13 6.81
N LYS A 111 -3.99 -35.25 6.09
CA LYS A 111 -3.24 -36.49 6.36
C LYS A 111 -1.76 -36.38 6.02
N LEU A 112 -1.44 -35.78 4.87
CA LEU A 112 -0.05 -35.59 4.44
C LEU A 112 0.71 -34.61 5.35
N SER A 113 -0.02 -33.72 6.00
CA SER A 113 0.53 -32.61 6.77
C SER A 113 0.69 -32.88 8.26
N ALA A 114 0.66 -34.14 8.70
CA ALA A 114 0.95 -34.50 10.09
C ALA A 114 2.37 -34.09 10.52
N GLU A 115 3.25 -33.81 9.56
CA GLU A 115 4.68 -33.56 9.76
C GLU A 115 5.08 -32.07 9.87
N ILE A 116 4.20 -31.11 9.57
CA ILE A 116 4.50 -29.68 9.76
C ILE A 116 4.17 -29.27 11.20
N ALA A 117 5.24 -29.00 11.93
CA ALA A 117 5.29 -28.61 13.32
C ALA A 117 4.40 -27.40 13.67
N GLU A 118 3.70 -27.54 14.79
CA GLU A 118 3.17 -26.50 15.68
C GLU A 118 2.37 -25.33 15.09
N VAL A 119 1.06 -25.58 14.97
CA VAL A 119 0.00 -24.54 15.04
C VAL A 119 -0.01 -23.80 16.40
N HIS A 120 0.80 -24.22 17.39
CA HIS A 120 0.82 -23.69 18.76
C HIS A 120 1.33 -22.25 18.90
N SER A 121 2.06 -21.71 17.93
CA SER A 121 2.61 -20.33 18.00
C SER A 121 1.78 -19.26 17.28
N ILE A 122 0.60 -19.60 16.73
CA ILE A 122 -0.19 -18.64 15.95
C ILE A 122 -0.91 -17.66 16.87
N MET A 123 -0.42 -16.42 16.90
CA MET A 123 -1.05 -15.35 17.68
C MET A 123 -2.45 -15.07 17.12
N THR A 124 -3.47 -15.09 17.98
CA THR A 124 -4.84 -14.67 17.61
C THR A 124 -5.12 -13.29 18.22
N ARG A 125 -5.65 -12.34 17.44
CA ARG A 125 -6.06 -11.00 17.88
C ARG A 125 -7.47 -10.66 17.40
N ASN A 126 -8.12 -9.69 18.02
CA ASN A 126 -9.38 -9.15 17.51
C ASN A 126 -9.12 -8.02 16.51
N ILE A 127 -9.91 -7.93 15.44
CA ILE A 127 -9.80 -6.86 14.44
C ILE A 127 -9.96 -5.47 15.04
N ALA A 128 -10.78 -5.30 16.08
CA ALA A 128 -10.99 -4.01 16.75
C ALA A 128 -9.69 -3.48 17.38
N ASP A 129 -8.93 -4.35 18.06
CA ASP A 129 -7.65 -3.99 18.68
C ASP A 129 -6.62 -3.54 17.63
N VAL A 130 -6.69 -4.18 16.47
CA VAL A 130 -5.77 -3.98 15.36
C VAL A 130 -6.10 -2.68 14.59
N LEU A 131 -7.39 -2.40 14.38
CA LEU A 131 -7.86 -1.15 13.76
C LEU A 131 -7.65 0.06 14.68
N ALA A 132 -7.87 -0.07 15.98
CA ALA A 132 -7.64 1.02 16.95
C ALA A 132 -6.16 1.47 16.98
N GLN A 133 -5.22 0.54 16.75
CA GLN A 133 -3.82 0.89 16.58
C GLN A 133 -3.55 1.60 15.23
N GLY A 134 -4.30 1.27 14.18
CA GLY A 134 -4.24 1.93 12.87
C GLY A 134 -4.70 3.39 12.90
N GLU A 135 -5.78 3.71 13.63
CA GLU A 135 -6.30 5.09 13.72
C GLU A 135 -5.30 6.07 14.36
N ARG A 136 -4.47 5.60 15.31
CA ARG A 136 -3.37 6.42 15.86
C ARG A 136 -2.29 6.74 14.81
N LEU A 137 -2.02 5.82 13.88
CA LEU A 137 -1.05 6.01 12.80
C LEU A 137 -1.59 6.97 11.72
N ASP A 138 -2.88 6.91 11.40
CA ASP A 138 -3.51 7.80 10.41
C ASP A 138 -3.43 9.27 10.83
N LYS A 139 -3.72 9.56 12.11
CA LYS A 139 -3.65 10.93 12.65
C LYS A 139 -2.25 11.54 12.57
N MET A 140 -1.19 10.73 12.68
CA MET A 140 0.21 11.19 12.54
C MET A 140 0.59 11.51 11.09
N GLN A 141 0.09 10.73 10.13
CA GLN A 141 0.39 10.92 8.71
C GLN A 141 -0.37 12.11 8.12
N GLU A 142 -1.60 12.35 8.58
CA GLU A 142 -2.38 13.54 8.21
C GLU A 142 -1.68 14.83 8.66
N MET A 143 -1.22 14.90 9.92
CA MET A 143 -0.45 16.05 10.43
C MET A 143 0.86 16.29 9.65
N SER A 144 1.50 15.25 9.12
CA SER A 144 2.73 15.39 8.32
C SER A 144 2.45 15.82 6.87
N ASN A 145 1.35 15.34 6.29
CA ASN A 145 0.93 15.73 4.94
C ASN A 145 0.43 17.18 4.88
N THR A 146 -0.27 17.66 5.91
CA THR A 146 -0.66 19.08 5.99
C THR A 146 0.57 19.99 6.10
N LEU A 147 1.57 19.63 6.92
CA LEU A 147 2.84 20.35 7.01
C LEU A 147 3.62 20.38 5.67
N SER A 148 3.69 19.26 4.95
CA SER A 148 4.38 19.21 3.64
C SER A 148 3.61 19.93 2.53
N THR A 149 2.29 19.99 2.60
CA THR A 149 1.43 20.67 1.62
C THR A 149 1.42 22.17 1.87
N ASP A 150 1.42 22.60 3.13
CA ASP A 150 1.56 24.01 3.53
C ASP A 150 2.95 24.56 3.17
N ALA A 151 4.03 23.81 3.41
CA ALA A 151 5.38 24.21 3.00
C ALA A 151 5.51 24.42 1.48
N ARG A 152 4.83 23.59 0.67
CA ARG A 152 4.74 23.78 -0.79
C ARG A 152 3.91 25.01 -1.16
N GLN A 153 2.80 25.27 -0.46
CA GLN A 153 2.00 26.49 -0.68
C GLN A 153 2.78 27.78 -0.35
N PHE A 154 3.65 27.78 0.66
CA PHE A 154 4.51 28.94 0.95
C PHE A 154 5.54 29.21 -0.15
N GLY A 155 6.14 28.18 -0.75
CA GLY A 155 7.09 28.33 -1.87
C GLY A 155 6.43 28.83 -3.18
N VAL A 156 5.20 28.40 -3.45
CA VAL A 156 4.45 28.84 -4.65
C VAL A 156 3.96 30.28 -4.49
N LYS A 157 3.38 30.63 -3.34
CA LYS A 157 2.93 32.01 -3.06
C LYS A 157 4.07 33.03 -3.10
N ALA A 158 5.27 32.67 -2.62
CA ALA A 158 6.44 33.55 -2.72
C ALA A 158 6.85 33.81 -4.19
N ARG A 159 6.87 32.77 -5.05
CA ARG A 159 7.23 32.93 -6.47
C ARG A 159 6.23 33.78 -7.24
N ASP A 160 4.94 33.64 -6.96
CA ASP A 160 3.92 34.45 -7.62
C ASP A 160 4.00 35.93 -7.20
N LEU A 161 4.28 36.21 -5.93
CA LEU A 161 4.54 37.59 -5.46
C LEU A 161 5.81 38.18 -6.11
N TYR A 162 6.89 37.41 -6.23
CA TYR A 162 8.11 37.85 -6.93
C TYR A 162 7.86 38.13 -8.42
N ARG A 163 7.08 37.30 -9.12
CA ARG A 163 6.72 37.50 -10.53
C ARG A 163 5.86 38.76 -10.72
N GLN A 164 4.86 38.97 -9.87
CA GLN A 164 4.03 40.17 -9.91
C GLN A 164 4.84 41.44 -9.63
N ALA A 165 5.78 41.39 -8.67
CA ALA A 165 6.68 42.50 -8.37
C ALA A 165 7.61 42.85 -9.55
N LEU A 166 8.14 41.85 -10.26
CA LEU A 166 8.96 42.05 -11.45
C LEU A 166 8.14 42.67 -12.60
N ILE A 167 6.96 42.14 -12.89
CA ILE A 167 6.09 42.65 -13.96
C ILE A 167 5.75 44.11 -13.72
N ARG A 168 5.38 44.49 -12.49
CA ARG A 168 5.04 45.88 -12.14
C ARG A 168 6.22 46.84 -12.31
N LYS A 169 7.46 46.39 -12.08
CA LYS A 169 8.66 47.23 -12.23
C LYS A 169 9.08 47.43 -13.68
N TYR A 170 9.00 46.39 -14.52
CA TYR A 170 9.54 46.43 -15.89
C TYR A 170 8.52 46.75 -16.99
N ALA A 171 7.23 46.57 -16.74
CA ALA A 171 6.16 46.91 -17.70
C ALA A 171 6.21 48.36 -18.24
N PRO A 172 6.38 49.42 -17.41
CA PRO A 172 6.40 50.79 -17.95
C PRO A 172 7.60 51.05 -18.86
N TRP A 173 8.77 50.50 -18.54
CA TRP A 173 9.96 50.63 -19.38
C TRP A 173 9.80 49.92 -20.73
N ALA A 174 9.17 48.74 -20.76
CA ALA A 174 8.88 48.02 -21.98
C ALA A 174 7.94 48.80 -22.92
N VAL A 175 6.92 49.46 -22.37
CA VAL A 175 5.98 50.30 -23.15
C VAL A 175 6.70 51.50 -23.75
N VAL A 176 7.54 52.20 -22.97
CA VAL A 176 8.32 53.35 -23.47
C VAL A 176 9.28 52.92 -24.59
N ALA A 177 9.99 51.80 -24.41
CA ALA A 177 10.87 51.27 -25.45
C ALA A 177 10.11 50.93 -26.73
N ALA A 178 8.92 50.33 -26.64
CA ALA A 178 8.09 50.01 -27.80
C ALA A 178 7.66 51.27 -28.56
N ILE A 179 7.25 52.34 -27.86
CA ILE A 179 6.87 53.61 -28.49
C ILE A 179 8.05 54.24 -29.23
N ILE A 180 9.24 54.24 -28.61
CA ILE A 180 10.46 54.76 -29.24
C ILE A 180 10.79 53.95 -30.50
N LEU A 181 10.69 52.63 -30.43
CA LEU A 181 11.00 51.73 -31.55
C LEU A 181 10.01 51.94 -32.71
N ILE A 182 8.72 52.09 -32.42
CA ILE A 182 7.69 52.43 -33.41
C ILE A 182 8.00 53.76 -34.10
N PHE A 183 8.36 54.79 -33.31
CA PHE A 183 8.70 56.11 -33.86
C PHE A 183 9.93 56.07 -34.77
N LEU A 184 10.96 55.29 -34.40
CA LEU A 184 12.16 55.12 -35.22
C LEU A 184 11.87 54.39 -36.53
N VAL A 185 10.99 53.38 -36.51
CA VAL A 185 10.58 52.66 -37.72
C VAL A 185 9.76 53.56 -38.65
N LEU A 186 8.81 54.32 -38.09
CA LEU A 186 8.02 55.31 -38.85
C LEU A 186 8.91 56.36 -39.52
N ARG A 187 9.90 56.89 -38.79
CA ARG A 187 10.86 57.87 -39.33
C ARG A 187 11.80 57.29 -40.40
N ARG A 188 12.01 55.97 -40.40
CA ARG A 188 12.87 55.30 -41.40
C ARG A 188 12.11 54.98 -42.70
N TYR A 189 10.79 54.90 -42.65
CA TYR A 189 9.93 54.57 -43.79
C TYR A 189 9.35 55.81 -44.51
N LEU A 190 9.30 56.96 -43.84
CA LEU A 190 8.89 58.26 -44.39
C LEU A 190 10.11 59.09 -44.83
#